data_AF-A0A101HWL7-F1
#
_entry.id   AF-A0A101HWL7-F1
#
_cell.length_a   1.000
_cell.length_b   1.000
_cell.length_c   1.000
_cell.angle_alpha   90.00
_cell.angle_beta   90.00
_cell.angle_gamma   90.00
#
_symmetry.space_group_name_H-M   'P 1'
#
loop_
_entity.id
_entity.type
_entity.pdbx_description
1 polymer ?
#
loop_
_entity_poly.entity_id
_entity_poly.type
_entity_poly.pdbx_seq_one_letter_code
_entity_poly.pdbx_strand_id
1 'polypeptide(L)'
;MMSKAALFVGGEYISSSEFYLRKLQETSFVSAADSGAEMLRTLRRHPDLLVGDMDSISETTLDWCRSKGSLILIYPPEKDDTDTQIALQALEERGIAEVEIFGATGLRLDHFMGTLASIYGVRNTLKATIVEDSVEIGMVSKELVSSVELGEIW
;
A
#
# COMPACT_ATOMS: atom_id res chain seq x y z
N MET A 1 12.49 15.80 6.89
CA MET A 1 12.26 14.95 5.69
C MET A 1 10.82 14.49 5.79
N MET A 2 10.00 14.63 4.74
CA MET A 2 8.63 14.11 4.79
C MET A 2 8.69 12.58 4.88
N SER A 3 7.90 12.01 5.79
CA SER A 3 7.80 10.57 6.01
C SER A 3 6.97 9.94 4.88
N LYS A 4 7.59 9.02 4.14
CA LYS A 4 6.98 8.29 3.03
C LYS A 4 6.87 6.81 3.40
N ALA A 5 5.72 6.19 3.15
CA ALA A 5 5.50 4.77 3.39
C ALA A 5 5.10 4.03 2.11
N ALA A 6 5.40 2.73 2.09
CA ALA A 6 4.87 1.78 1.12
C ALA A 6 3.72 0.99 1.75
N LEU A 7 2.60 0.83 1.05
CA LEU A 7 1.47 0.00 1.45
C LEU A 7 1.22 -1.09 0.40
N PHE A 8 1.43 -2.35 0.78
CA PHE A 8 1.15 -3.51 -0.07
C PHE A 8 -0.25 -4.06 0.25
N VAL A 9 -1.13 -4.16 -0.75
CA VAL A 9 -2.52 -4.65 -0.58
C VAL A 9 -2.75 -6.00 -1.27
N GLY A 10 -3.88 -6.64 -0.96
CA GLY A 10 -4.23 -8.01 -1.39
C GLY A 10 -4.74 -8.15 -2.83
N GLY A 11 -4.00 -7.64 -3.82
CA GLY A 11 -4.31 -7.83 -5.24
C GLY A 11 -3.15 -8.40 -6.04
N GLU A 12 -3.22 -8.25 -7.36
CA GLU A 12 -2.20 -8.74 -8.28
C GLU A 12 -1.09 -7.70 -8.47
N TYR A 13 0.15 -8.17 -8.50
CA TYR A 13 1.34 -7.34 -8.65
C TYR A 13 1.87 -7.49 -10.08
N ILE A 14 1.65 -6.45 -10.89
CA ILE A 14 1.93 -6.47 -12.33
C ILE A 14 3.29 -5.86 -12.69
N SER A 15 3.88 -5.08 -11.78
CA SER A 15 5.20 -4.47 -11.96
C SER A 15 6.32 -5.43 -11.58
N SER A 16 7.54 -5.11 -12.01
CA SER A 16 8.72 -5.94 -11.72
C SER A 16 9.08 -5.96 -10.22
N SER A 17 9.76 -7.03 -9.77
CA SER A 17 10.29 -7.07 -8.41
C SER A 17 11.34 -5.97 -8.17
N GLU A 18 12.12 -5.64 -9.19
CA GLU A 18 13.10 -4.55 -9.18
C GLU A 18 12.43 -3.18 -8.96
N PHE A 19 11.26 -2.95 -9.57
CA PHE A 19 10.46 -1.75 -9.33
C PHE A 19 10.06 -1.62 -7.86
N TYR A 20 9.46 -2.67 -7.28
CA TYR A 20 9.03 -2.64 -5.89
C TYR A 20 10.22 -2.48 -4.93
N LEU A 21 11.35 -3.15 -5.19
CA LEU A 21 12.56 -3.00 -4.38
C LEU A 21 13.13 -1.57 -4.43
N ARG A 22 13.12 -0.93 -5.61
CA ARG A 22 13.53 0.48 -5.75
C ARG A 22 12.62 1.39 -4.94
N LYS A 23 11.30 1.25 -5.08
CA LYS A 23 10.32 2.05 -4.31
C LYS A 23 10.48 1.85 -2.81
N LEU A 24 10.68 0.61 -2.35
CA LEU A 24 10.94 0.31 -0.94
C LEU A 24 12.17 1.06 -0.38
N GLN A 25 13.23 1.26 -1.17
CA GLN A 25 14.41 2.04 -0.76
C GLN A 25 14.12 3.54 -0.58
N GLU A 26 13.08 4.06 -1.24
CA GLU A 26 12.63 5.45 -1.17
C GLU A 26 11.66 5.68 0.02
N THR A 27 11.24 4.62 0.70
CA THR A 27 10.27 4.68 1.81
C THR A 27 10.93 4.43 3.16
N SER A 28 10.45 5.12 4.19
CA SER A 28 10.94 4.97 5.57
C SER A 28 10.11 3.98 6.41
N PHE A 29 8.95 3.56 5.91
CA PHE A 29 8.01 2.69 6.61
C PHE A 29 7.29 1.79 5.62
N VAL A 30 7.12 0.51 5.96
CA VAL A 30 6.48 -0.49 5.10
C VAL A 30 5.28 -1.08 5.82
N SER A 31 4.11 -1.00 5.19
CA SER A 31 2.87 -1.57 5.69
C SER A 31 2.32 -2.58 4.70
N ALA A 32 1.56 -3.55 5.21
CA ALA A 32 0.80 -4.49 4.40
C ALA A 32 -0.62 -4.64 4.95
N ALA A 33 -1.58 -4.80 4.03
CA ALA A 33 -2.93 -5.25 4.32
C ALA A 33 -3.08 -6.71 3.89
N ASP A 34 -3.42 -7.60 4.83
CA ASP A 34 -3.61 -9.05 4.65
C ASP A 34 -2.59 -9.70 3.70
N SER A 35 -3.07 -10.30 2.60
CA SER A 35 -2.27 -10.99 1.59
C SER A 35 -1.24 -10.10 0.87
N GLY A 36 -1.29 -8.77 1.03
CA GLY A 36 -0.21 -7.89 0.58
C GLY A 36 1.15 -8.24 1.20
N ALA A 37 1.15 -8.87 2.38
CA ALA A 37 2.37 -9.38 3.01
C ALA A 37 3.04 -10.52 2.22
N GLU A 38 2.33 -11.23 1.34
CA GLU A 38 2.90 -12.29 0.51
C GLU A 38 3.94 -11.75 -0.47
N MET A 39 3.66 -10.60 -1.07
CA MET A 39 4.62 -9.94 -1.95
C MET A 39 5.86 -9.51 -1.16
N LEU A 40 5.65 -8.89 0.00
CA LEU A 40 6.75 -8.49 0.90
C LEU A 40 7.65 -9.66 1.31
N ARG A 41 7.07 -10.83 1.60
CA ARG A 41 7.83 -12.06 1.87
C ARG A 41 8.66 -12.49 0.66
N THR A 42 8.08 -12.43 -0.54
CA THR A 42 8.78 -12.74 -1.81
C THR A 42 9.97 -11.80 -2.03
N LEU A 43 9.79 -10.50 -1.75
CA LEU A 43 10.84 -9.48 -1.81
C LEU A 43 11.83 -9.55 -0.62
N ARG A 44 11.62 -10.46 0.33
CA ARG A 44 12.41 -10.62 1.57
C ARG A 44 12.47 -9.34 2.42
N ARG A 45 11.44 -8.50 2.34
CA ARG A 45 11.30 -7.26 3.12
C ARG A 45 10.12 -7.42 4.07
N HIS A 46 10.36 -7.52 5.38
CA HIS A 46 9.25 -7.60 6.35
C HIS A 46 8.52 -6.26 6.46
N PRO A 47 7.18 -6.27 6.65
CA PRO A 47 6.45 -5.06 6.98
C PRO A 47 6.77 -4.59 8.40
N ASP A 48 6.81 -3.28 8.59
CA ASP A 48 6.81 -2.66 9.92
C ASP A 48 5.40 -2.79 10.56
N LEU A 49 4.36 -2.74 9.73
CA LEU A 49 2.95 -2.88 10.12
C LEU A 49 2.20 -3.87 9.21
N LEU A 50 1.50 -4.83 9.79
CA LEU A 50 0.54 -5.70 9.11
C LEU A 50 -0.86 -5.47 9.69
N VAL A 51 -1.83 -5.16 8.84
CA VAL A 51 -3.22 -4.90 9.23
C VAL A 51 -4.14 -5.86 8.50
N GLY A 52 -5.20 -6.29 9.17
CA GLY A 52 -6.34 -6.94 8.54
C GLY A 52 -7.00 -7.99 9.42
N ASP A 53 -7.87 -8.82 8.86
CA ASP A 53 -8.45 -9.97 9.57
C ASP A 53 -7.70 -11.29 9.33
N MET A 54 -6.65 -11.25 8.51
CA MET A 54 -5.76 -12.35 8.19
C MET A 54 -6.45 -13.52 7.45
N ASP A 55 -7.57 -13.28 6.76
CA ASP A 55 -8.32 -14.32 6.06
C ASP A 55 -7.66 -14.79 4.74
N SER A 56 -6.88 -13.91 4.12
CA SER A 56 -6.29 -14.11 2.78
C SER A 56 -4.77 -14.30 2.81
N ILE A 57 -4.13 -14.07 3.96
CA ILE A 57 -2.69 -14.30 4.17
C ILE A 57 -2.41 -15.77 4.51
N SER A 58 -1.32 -16.34 4.00
CA SER A 58 -0.92 -17.69 4.43
C SER A 58 -0.35 -17.70 5.84
N GLU A 59 -0.55 -18.82 6.55
CA GLU A 59 0.03 -19.03 7.90
C GLU A 59 1.56 -18.89 7.88
N THR A 60 2.22 -19.39 6.82
CA THR A 60 3.68 -19.25 6.64
C THR A 60 4.12 -17.79 6.58
N THR A 61 3.37 -16.93 5.89
CA THR A 61 3.70 -15.50 5.80
C THR A 61 3.40 -14.79 7.09
N LEU A 62 2.28 -15.11 7.74
CA LEU A 62 1.92 -14.53 9.02
C LEU A 62 2.97 -14.85 10.11
N ASP A 63 3.42 -16.10 10.19
CA ASP A 63 4.47 -16.51 11.12
C ASP A 63 5.83 -15.90 10.78
N TRP A 64 6.14 -15.75 9.49
CA TRP A 64 7.32 -15.02 9.07
C TRP A 64 7.26 -13.55 9.54
N CYS A 65 6.14 -12.84 9.35
CA CYS A 65 5.94 -11.47 9.84
C CYS A 65 6.12 -11.38 11.36
N ARG A 66 5.54 -12.32 12.12
CA ARG A 66 5.71 -12.41 13.59
C ARG A 66 7.17 -12.59 13.97
N SER A 67 7.87 -13.53 13.32
CA SER A 67 9.28 -13.84 13.61
C SER A 67 10.23 -12.67 13.35
N LYS A 68 9.84 -11.76 12.45
CA LYS A 68 10.60 -10.55 12.10
C LYS A 68 10.27 -9.35 12.96
N GLY A 69 9.28 -9.45 13.85
CA GLY A 69 8.90 -8.37 14.77
C GLY A 69 7.96 -7.34 14.16
N SER A 70 7.21 -7.70 13.11
CA SER A 70 6.18 -6.82 12.53
C SER A 70 5.13 -6.48 13.59
N LEU A 71 4.66 -5.24 13.66
CA LEU A 71 3.48 -4.90 14.44
C LEU A 71 2.25 -5.43 13.69
N ILE A 72 1.51 -6.35 14.31
CA ILE A 72 0.33 -6.97 13.68
C ILE A 72 -0.93 -6.47 14.39
N LEU A 73 -1.81 -5.81 13.64
CA LEU A 73 -3.12 -5.35 14.10
C LEU A 73 -4.20 -6.22 13.44
N ILE A 74 -4.83 -7.07 14.25
CA ILE A 74 -5.88 -7.98 13.80
C ILE A 74 -7.25 -7.35 14.08
N TYR A 75 -8.08 -7.29 13.06
CA TYR A 75 -9.44 -6.77 13.11
C TYR A 75 -10.46 -7.89 12.84
N PRO A 76 -11.71 -7.78 13.34
CA PRO A 76 -12.75 -8.73 12.97
C PRO A 76 -13.07 -8.64 11.47
N PRO A 77 -13.58 -9.72 10.84
CA PRO A 77 -14.06 -9.65 9.46
C PRO A 77 -15.28 -8.73 9.27
N GLU A 78 -16.14 -8.65 10.29
CA GLU A 78 -17.29 -7.75 10.31
C GLU A 78 -16.86 -6.37 10.82
N LYS A 79 -16.75 -5.42 9.89
CA LYS A 79 -16.27 -4.04 10.10
C LYS A 79 -16.75 -3.14 8.95
N ASP A 80 -16.85 -1.85 9.22
CA ASP A 80 -17.28 -0.85 8.21
C ASP A 80 -16.15 -0.48 7.24
N ASP A 81 -14.91 -0.47 7.74
CA ASP A 81 -13.72 -0.07 6.97
C ASP A 81 -13.03 -1.29 6.34
N THR A 82 -12.56 -1.12 5.10
CA THR A 82 -11.69 -2.12 4.44
C THR A 82 -10.31 -2.16 5.09
N ASP A 83 -9.58 -3.26 4.95
CA ASP A 83 -8.22 -3.36 5.51
C ASP A 83 -7.26 -2.33 4.89
N THR A 84 -7.49 -1.93 3.64
CA THR A 84 -6.77 -0.81 3.01
C THR A 84 -7.08 0.52 3.70
N GLN A 85 -8.35 0.80 4.00
CA GLN A 85 -8.77 2.01 4.69
C GLN A 85 -8.15 2.08 6.11
N ILE A 86 -8.19 0.97 6.84
CA ILE A 86 -7.60 0.87 8.18
C ILE A 86 -6.08 1.06 8.12
N ALA A 87 -5.41 0.47 7.13
CA ALA A 87 -3.98 0.65 6.95
C ALA A 87 -3.60 2.11 6.67
N LEU A 88 -4.37 2.83 5.85
CA LEU A 88 -4.14 4.25 5.56
C LEU A 88 -4.35 5.12 6.82
N GLN A 89 -5.42 4.89 7.58
CA GLN A 89 -5.66 5.57 8.85
C GLN A 89 -4.53 5.33 9.85
N ALA A 90 -4.06 4.08 9.97
CA ALA A 90 -2.96 3.74 10.86
C ALA A 90 -1.64 4.45 10.45
N LEU A 91 -1.39 4.63 9.15
CA LEU A 91 -0.24 5.38 8.65
C LEU A 91 -0.38 6.88 8.93
N GLU A 92 -1.57 7.45 8.73
CA GLU A 92 -1.90 8.83 9.06
C GLU A 92 -1.66 9.13 10.55
N GLU A 93 -2.15 8.27 11.45
CA GLU A 93 -1.96 8.40 12.91
C GLU A 93 -0.48 8.36 13.31
N ARG A 94 0.38 7.72 12.50
CA ARG A 94 1.83 7.67 12.70
C ARG A 94 2.56 8.90 12.14
N GLY A 95 1.83 9.86 11.58
CA GLY A 95 2.39 11.06 10.97
C GLY A 95 3.11 10.77 9.65
N ILE A 96 2.73 9.71 8.93
CA ILE A 96 3.15 9.52 7.53
C ILE A 96 2.45 10.59 6.68
N ALA A 97 3.20 11.26 5.80
CA ALA A 97 2.67 12.31 4.94
C ALA A 97 2.33 11.82 3.52
N GLU A 98 3.05 10.78 3.06
CA GLU A 98 2.89 10.21 1.72
C GLU A 98 2.88 8.68 1.77
N VAL A 99 1.96 8.05 1.03
CA VAL A 99 1.87 6.61 0.87
C VAL A 99 1.84 6.24 -0.61
N GLU A 100 2.74 5.36 -1.03
CA GLU A 100 2.63 4.64 -2.30
C GLU A 100 1.98 3.28 -2.05
N ILE A 101 0.91 2.99 -2.79
CA ILE A 101 0.10 1.78 -2.68
C ILE A 101 0.42 0.86 -3.85
N PHE A 102 0.67 -0.42 -3.56
CA PHE A 102 1.04 -1.44 -4.55
C PHE A 102 0.06 -2.61 -4.52
N GLY A 103 -0.17 -3.22 -5.69
CA GLY A 103 -1.05 -4.40 -5.82
C GLY A 103 -2.53 -4.07 -5.88
N ALA A 104 -2.89 -2.82 -6.23
CA ALA A 104 -4.28 -2.37 -6.30
C ALA A 104 -4.87 -2.45 -7.72
N THR A 105 -4.05 -2.50 -8.78
CA THR A 105 -4.49 -2.39 -10.20
C THR A 105 -4.74 -3.73 -10.89
N GLY A 106 -4.79 -4.84 -10.14
CA GLY A 106 -5.04 -6.18 -10.68
C GLY A 106 -6.45 -6.36 -11.26
N LEU A 107 -6.82 -7.61 -11.55
CA LEU A 107 -8.11 -7.94 -12.19
C LEU A 107 -9.36 -7.68 -11.31
N ARG A 108 -9.19 -7.49 -10.00
CA ARG A 108 -10.29 -7.23 -9.06
C ARG A 108 -10.70 -5.75 -9.06
N LEU A 109 -11.57 -5.39 -10.00
CA LEU A 109 -12.08 -4.01 -10.14
C LEU A 109 -12.76 -3.49 -8.87
N ASP A 110 -13.45 -4.36 -8.14
CA ASP A 110 -14.05 -4.06 -6.84
C ASP A 110 -13.00 -3.63 -5.81
N HIS A 111 -11.87 -4.35 -5.75
CA HIS A 111 -10.74 -4.01 -4.88
C HIS A 111 -10.10 -2.67 -5.30
N PHE A 112 -9.84 -2.49 -6.59
CA PHE A 112 -9.32 -1.23 -7.13
C PHE A 112 -10.21 -0.02 -6.76
N MET A 113 -11.52 -0.15 -6.98
CA MET A 113 -12.49 0.91 -6.62
C MET A 113 -12.55 1.15 -5.12
N GLY A 114 -12.45 0.10 -4.29
CA GLY A 114 -12.37 0.22 -2.84
C GLY A 114 -11.10 0.95 -2.37
N THR A 115 -9.95 0.67 -2.99
CA THR A 115 -8.70 1.40 -2.75
C THR A 115 -8.85 2.87 -3.12
N LEU A 116 -9.44 3.20 -4.27
CA LEU A 116 -9.71 4.59 -4.66
C LEU A 116 -10.63 5.32 -3.68
N ALA A 117 -11.69 4.66 -3.20
CA ALA A 117 -12.58 5.20 -2.18
C ALA A 117 -11.81 5.47 -0.88
N SER A 118 -10.88 4.58 -0.51
CA SER A 118 -10.06 4.73 0.68
C SER A 118 -9.09 5.92 0.57
N ILE A 119 -8.42 6.06 -0.60
CA ILE A 119 -7.59 7.23 -0.93
C ILE A 119 -8.42 8.52 -0.83
N TYR A 120 -9.65 8.50 -1.36
CA TYR A 120 -10.55 9.65 -1.25
C TYR A 120 -10.88 9.99 0.22
N GLY A 121 -11.07 8.98 1.07
CA GLY A 121 -11.34 9.17 2.51
C GLY A 121 -10.25 9.99 3.21
N VAL A 122 -8.98 9.71 2.91
CA VAL A 122 -7.82 10.32 3.58
C VAL A 122 -7.23 11.54 2.84
N ARG A 123 -7.79 11.93 1.69
CA ARG A 123 -7.23 12.93 0.75
C ARG A 123 -6.88 14.31 1.34
N ASN A 124 -7.46 14.67 2.48
CA ASN A 124 -7.26 15.97 3.13
C ASN A 124 -6.04 16.00 4.05
N THR A 125 -5.53 14.84 4.43
CA THR A 125 -4.55 14.67 5.50
C THR A 125 -3.38 13.78 5.08
N LEU A 126 -3.61 12.86 4.15
CA LEU A 126 -2.61 11.94 3.63
C LEU A 126 -2.59 11.95 2.09
N LYS A 127 -1.40 12.13 1.50
CA LYS A 127 -1.20 11.94 0.07
C LYS A 127 -1.01 10.45 -0.21
N ALA A 128 -2.04 9.78 -0.73
CA ALA A 128 -1.98 8.38 -1.12
C ALA A 128 -2.06 8.24 -2.65
N THR A 129 -1.22 7.38 -3.22
CA THR A 129 -1.13 7.18 -4.68
C THR A 129 -0.87 5.71 -4.96
N ILE A 130 -1.65 5.10 -5.86
CA ILE A 130 -1.37 3.78 -6.42
C ILE A 130 -0.29 3.96 -7.48
N VAL A 131 0.79 3.16 -7.39
CA VAL A 131 1.95 3.31 -8.28
C VAL A 131 2.30 1.96 -8.87
N GLU A 132 2.42 1.90 -10.19
CA GLU A 132 2.96 0.77 -10.96
C GLU A 132 4.02 1.28 -11.94
N ASP A 133 4.72 0.38 -12.63
CA ASP A 133 5.79 0.71 -13.59
C ASP A 133 5.33 1.68 -14.71
N SER A 134 4.04 1.68 -15.05
CA SER A 134 3.49 2.44 -16.18
C SER A 134 2.39 3.42 -15.81
N VAL A 135 1.98 3.49 -14.55
CA VAL A 135 0.84 4.32 -14.15
C VAL A 135 0.94 4.78 -12.70
N GLU A 136 0.56 6.03 -12.47
CA GLU A 136 0.31 6.58 -11.15
C GLU A 136 -1.15 7.04 -11.06
N ILE A 137 -1.85 6.58 -10.03
CA ILE A 137 -3.29 6.87 -9.84
C ILE A 137 -3.47 7.43 -8.43
N GLY A 138 -3.94 8.68 -8.34
CA GLY A 138 -4.14 9.36 -7.07
C GLY A 138 -5.15 10.49 -7.17
N MET A 139 -5.32 11.21 -6.06
CA MET A 139 -6.21 12.37 -5.98
C MET A 139 -5.38 13.66 -6.00
N VAL A 140 -5.75 14.60 -6.87
CA VAL A 140 -5.17 15.94 -6.90
C VAL A 140 -6.09 16.87 -6.09
N SER A 141 -5.60 17.37 -4.96
CA SER A 141 -6.40 18.19 -4.04
C SER A 141 -6.39 19.69 -4.39
N LYS A 142 -5.36 20.19 -5.07
CA LYS A 142 -5.25 21.59 -5.51
C LYS A 142 -4.61 21.72 -6.89
N GLU A 143 -3.34 21.38 -6.98
CA GLU A 143 -2.53 21.53 -8.19
C GLU A 143 -1.54 20.36 -8.26
N LEU A 144 -1.33 19.85 -9.47
CA LEU A 144 -0.30 18.87 -9.78
C LEU A 144 0.62 19.50 -10.82
N VAL A 145 1.88 19.72 -10.46
CA VAL A 145 2.93 20.13 -11.39
C VAL A 145 3.81 18.91 -11.64
N SER A 146 3.85 18.46 -12.89
CA SER A 146 4.70 17.35 -13.32
C SER A 146 5.69 17.82 -14.39
N SER A 147 6.89 17.27 -14.37
CA SER A 147 7.90 17.41 -15.41
C SER A 147 7.78 16.22 -16.36
N VAL A 148 7.60 16.49 -17.65
CA VAL A 148 7.45 15.46 -18.69
C VAL A 148 8.64 15.45 -19.62
N GLU A 149 9.03 14.28 -20.11
CA GLU A 149 9.98 14.18 -21.22
C GLU A 149 9.25 14.31 -22.56
N LEU A 150 9.86 15.06 -23.49
CA LEU A 150 9.34 15.21 -24.85
C LEU A 150 9.24 13.84 -25.54
N GLY A 151 8.01 13.37 -25.76
CA GLY A 151 7.73 12.09 -26.42
C GLY A 151 7.13 11.03 -25.49
N GLU A 152 6.98 11.29 -24.19
CA GLU A 152 6.22 10.42 -23.29
C GLU A 152 4.73 10.38 -23.67
N ILE A 153 4.14 9.19 -23.54
CA ILE A 153 2.71 8.95 -23.69
C ILE A 153 2.16 8.68 -22.29
N TRP A 154 1.21 9.52 -21.87
CA TRP A 154 0.53 9.46 -20.58
C TRP A 154 -0.87 8.86 -20.75
#